data_AF-A0A060C5P5-F1
#
_entry.id   AF-A0A060C5P5-F1
#
_cell.length_a   1.000
_cell.length_b   1.000
_cell.length_c   1.000
_cell.angle_alpha   90.00
_cell.angle_beta   90.00
_cell.angle_gamma   90.00
#
_symmetry.space_group_name_H-M   'P 1'
#
loop_
_entity.id
_entity.type
_entity.pdbx_description
1 polymer ?
#
loop_
_entity_poly.entity_id
_entity_poly.type
_entity_poly.pdbx_seq_one_letter_code
_entity_poly.pdbx_strand_id
1 'polypeptide(L)'
;NAPVVSDAVDAGVRVAVVPETSAGWFGRPGLAGHRDGRAAWTQSQVTEVEVTESAVLTRAVCEPGLALLHELELTATGLVRQRLLVRNTGADPYVVDEVSLAMPVPAVATEVLDLAGRHMRERSPQRAHWDVGVRLHESRRGRPGLQSTTLVAAGEQGFGFARGEVWASPTRPGRETTACTPSTP
;
A
#
# COMPACT_ATOMS: atom_id res chain seq x y z
N ASN A 1 -25.41 -11.31 3.44
CA ASN A 1 -24.73 -12.60 3.22
C ASN A 1 -23.69 -12.41 2.15
N ALA A 2 -22.45 -12.14 2.56
CA ALA A 2 -21.32 -12.33 1.66
C ALA A 2 -21.07 -13.84 1.47
N PRO A 3 -20.59 -14.26 0.30
CA PRO A 3 -20.28 -15.66 0.03
C PRO A 3 -19.11 -16.14 0.90
N VAL A 4 -19.29 -17.29 1.56
CA VAL A 4 -18.21 -17.94 2.34
C VAL A 4 -17.17 -18.49 1.38
N VAL A 5 -15.94 -17.99 1.50
CA VAL A 5 -14.77 -18.46 0.75
C VAL A 5 -14.20 -19.70 1.46
N SER A 6 -14.15 -20.84 0.77
CA SER A 6 -13.84 -22.14 1.37
C SER A 6 -12.39 -22.34 1.82
N ASP A 7 -11.47 -21.46 1.38
CA ASP A 7 -10.03 -21.49 1.68
C ASP A 7 -9.57 -20.24 2.47
N ALA A 8 -10.51 -19.46 3.01
CA ALA A 8 -10.19 -18.33 3.87
C ALA A 8 -9.76 -18.79 5.27
N VAL A 9 -8.94 -17.97 5.94
CA VAL A 9 -8.65 -18.15 7.37
C VAL A 9 -9.91 -17.89 8.20
N ASP A 10 -10.04 -18.59 9.33
CA ASP A 10 -11.25 -18.59 10.17
C ASP A 10 -11.65 -17.20 10.70
N ALA A 11 -10.69 -16.28 10.83
CA ALA A 11 -10.94 -14.90 11.23
C ALA A 11 -10.77 -13.95 10.03
N GLY A 12 -11.70 -13.00 9.86
CA GLY A 12 -11.63 -12.03 8.76
C GLY A 12 -10.31 -11.24 8.75
N VAL A 13 -9.53 -11.37 7.67
CA VAL A 13 -8.26 -10.65 7.50
C VAL A 13 -8.54 -9.20 7.15
N ARG A 14 -8.18 -8.28 8.04
CA ARG A 14 -8.16 -6.86 7.72
C ARG A 14 -6.84 -6.51 7.07
N VAL A 15 -6.88 -5.69 6.02
CA VAL A 15 -5.67 -5.15 5.39
C VAL A 15 -4.89 -4.34 6.43
N ALA A 16 -3.75 -4.85 6.88
CA ALA A 16 -2.81 -4.11 7.71
C ALA A 16 -2.08 -3.04 6.88
N VAL A 17 -1.58 -1.99 7.53
CA VAL A 17 -0.79 -0.94 6.84
C VAL A 17 0.50 -1.51 6.22
N VAL A 18 1.09 -2.50 6.90
CA VAL A 18 2.15 -3.37 6.36
C VAL A 18 1.54 -4.76 6.25
N PRO A 19 0.98 -5.16 5.09
CA PRO A 19 0.39 -6.47 4.93
C PRO A 19 1.43 -7.59 5.07
N GLU A 20 1.11 -8.67 5.77
CA GLU A 20 2.03 -9.79 5.96
C GLU A 20 1.35 -11.12 5.65
N THR A 21 2.02 -11.99 4.89
CA THR A 21 1.50 -13.32 4.57
C THR A 21 1.33 -14.19 5.83
N SER A 22 2.16 -13.98 6.84
CA SER A 22 2.05 -14.64 8.15
C SER A 22 0.74 -14.32 8.89
N ALA A 23 0.09 -13.20 8.57
CA ALA A 23 -1.22 -12.82 9.10
C ALA A 23 -2.41 -13.30 8.23
N GLY A 24 -2.16 -14.19 7.27
CA GLY A 24 -3.18 -14.71 6.35
C GLY A 24 -3.48 -13.80 5.16
N TRP A 25 -2.65 -12.78 4.90
CA TRP A 25 -2.78 -11.93 3.71
C TRP A 25 -2.19 -12.60 2.46
N PHE A 26 -3.05 -12.93 1.50
CA PHE A 26 -2.64 -13.57 0.23
C PHE A 26 -2.37 -12.56 -0.91
N GLY A 27 -2.57 -11.27 -0.66
CA GLY A 27 -2.18 -10.22 -1.59
C GLY A 27 -0.68 -9.93 -1.55
N ARG A 28 -0.29 -8.83 -2.18
CA ARG A 28 1.11 -8.36 -2.16
C ARG A 28 1.54 -8.03 -0.73
N PRO A 29 2.68 -8.56 -0.22
CA PRO A 29 3.17 -8.25 1.11
C PRO A 29 3.73 -6.83 1.17
N GLY A 30 3.67 -6.22 2.35
CA GLY A 30 4.19 -4.88 2.56
C GLY A 30 5.70 -4.80 2.76
N LEU A 31 6.33 -5.93 3.09
CA LEU A 31 7.77 -6.09 3.17
C LEU A 31 8.14 -7.45 2.58
N ALA A 32 8.99 -7.45 1.55
CA ALA A 32 9.57 -8.66 0.99
C ALA A 32 11.09 -8.53 1.01
N GLY A 33 11.76 -9.63 1.31
CA GLY A 33 13.22 -9.69 1.37
C GLY A 33 13.69 -11.04 1.87
N HIS A 34 14.99 -11.17 2.06
CA HIS A 34 15.59 -12.43 2.47
C HIS A 34 16.99 -12.26 3.07
N ARG A 35 17.50 -13.32 3.70
CA ARG A 35 18.91 -13.46 4.08
C ARG A 35 19.55 -14.54 3.23
N ASP A 36 20.12 -14.16 2.09
CA ASP A 36 20.77 -15.11 1.17
C ASP A 36 19.83 -16.28 0.75
N GLY A 37 18.63 -15.96 0.26
CA GLY A 37 17.58 -16.94 -0.08
C GLY A 37 16.87 -17.59 1.12
N ARG A 38 17.29 -17.32 2.36
CA ARG A 38 16.69 -17.83 3.60
C ARG A 38 15.72 -16.82 4.20
N ALA A 39 14.85 -17.29 5.10
CA ALA A 39 14.05 -16.45 5.99
C ALA A 39 13.26 -15.36 5.24
N ALA A 40 12.59 -15.75 4.16
CA ALA A 40 11.89 -14.83 3.26
C ALA A 40 10.49 -14.41 3.74
N TRP A 41 10.06 -14.93 4.89
CA TRP A 41 8.77 -14.60 5.49
C TRP A 41 8.96 -13.60 6.61
N THR A 42 8.06 -12.61 6.68
CA THR A 42 8.04 -11.63 7.77
C THR A 42 6.88 -11.91 8.70
N GLN A 43 7.13 -11.75 9.99
CA GLN A 43 6.09 -11.77 11.01
C GLN A 43 6.39 -10.68 12.02
N SER A 44 5.60 -9.62 11.98
CA SER A 44 5.73 -8.48 12.87
C SER A 44 4.82 -8.60 14.09
N GLN A 45 5.35 -8.18 15.24
CA GLN A 45 4.60 -8.02 16.47
C GLN A 45 4.82 -6.59 16.96
N VAL A 46 3.72 -5.84 17.02
CA VAL A 46 3.72 -4.48 17.58
C VAL A 46 4.09 -4.55 19.06
N THR A 47 5.12 -3.80 19.44
CA THR A 47 5.61 -3.70 20.82
C THR A 47 5.20 -2.40 21.48
N GLU A 48 5.02 -1.33 20.70
CA GLU A 48 4.70 0.00 21.22
C GLU A 48 3.88 0.79 20.21
N VAL A 49 2.92 1.58 20.72
CA VAL A 49 2.13 2.54 19.97
C VAL A 49 2.16 3.87 20.71
N GLU A 50 2.67 4.90 20.05
CA GLU A 50 2.65 6.28 20.54
C GLU A 50 1.66 7.08 19.69
N VAL A 51 0.75 7.80 20.33
CA VAL A 51 -0.26 8.62 19.64
C VAL A 51 -0.09 10.07 20.08
N THR A 52 0.00 10.98 19.11
CA THR A 52 -0.02 12.42 19.31
C THR A 52 -1.29 13.01 18.70
N GLU A 53 -1.44 14.33 18.78
CA GLU A 53 -2.57 15.03 18.14
C GLU A 53 -2.62 14.81 16.61
N SER A 54 -1.45 14.66 15.97
CA SER A 54 -1.34 14.61 14.50
C SER A 54 -0.59 13.38 13.98
N ALA A 55 -0.15 12.45 14.84
CA ALA A 55 0.58 11.28 14.39
C ALA A 55 0.34 10.02 15.23
N VAL A 56 0.53 8.87 14.60
CA VAL A 56 0.62 7.55 15.23
C VAL A 56 1.97 6.94 14.86
N LEU A 57 2.78 6.63 15.86
CA LEU A 57 4.02 5.89 15.69
C LEU A 57 3.83 4.47 16.22
N THR A 58 4.23 3.49 15.43
CA THR A 58 4.13 2.07 15.80
C THR A 58 5.50 1.42 15.67
N ARG A 59 5.97 0.83 16.76
CA ARG A 59 7.20 0.04 16.77
C ARG A 59 6.83 -1.43 16.81
N ALA A 60 7.53 -2.22 16.00
CA ALA A 60 7.37 -3.66 15.99
C ALA A 60 8.72 -4.35 15.94
N VAL A 61 8.81 -5.48 16.64
CA VAL A 61 9.82 -6.50 16.35
C VAL A 61 9.29 -7.38 15.22
N CYS A 62 10.17 -7.83 14.35
CA CYS A 62 9.77 -8.58 13.16
C CYS A 62 10.76 -9.72 12.95
N GLU A 63 10.26 -10.96 12.88
CA GLU A 63 11.04 -12.07 12.35
C GLU A 63 11.29 -11.83 10.86
N PRO A 64 12.51 -12.02 10.33
CA PRO A 64 13.64 -12.77 10.90
C PRO A 64 14.76 -11.89 11.51
N GLY A 65 14.46 -11.08 12.53
CA GLY A 65 15.43 -10.19 13.16
C GLY A 65 15.51 -8.83 12.46
N LEU A 66 14.34 -8.19 12.34
CA LEU A 66 14.14 -6.83 11.89
C LEU A 66 13.42 -6.04 12.99
N ALA A 67 13.63 -4.72 12.99
CA ALA A 67 12.82 -3.77 13.74
C ALA A 67 12.13 -2.81 12.77
N LEU A 68 10.83 -2.62 12.97
CA LEU A 68 9.99 -1.76 12.15
C LEU A 68 9.59 -0.53 12.96
N LEU A 69 9.69 0.64 12.35
CA LEU A 69 9.07 1.87 12.84
C LEU A 69 8.15 2.40 11.74
N HIS A 70 6.86 2.32 11.98
CA HIS A 70 5.85 2.91 11.12
C HIS A 70 5.39 4.26 11.70
N GLU A 71 5.30 5.26 10.84
CA GLU A 71 4.81 6.59 11.17
C GLU A 71 3.64 6.93 10.25
N LEU A 72 2.50 7.25 10.86
CA LEU A 72 1.31 7.78 10.20
C LEU A 72 1.10 9.21 10.71
N GLU A 73 1.11 10.20 9.82
CA GLU A 73 0.96 11.62 10.17
C GLU A 73 -0.20 12.24 9.40
N LEU A 74 -1.02 13.04 10.07
CA LEU A 74 -1.96 13.99 9.48
C LEU A 74 -1.29 15.37 9.43
N THR A 75 -0.99 15.86 8.23
CA THR A 75 -0.38 17.19 8.07
C THR A 75 -1.40 18.29 8.42
N ALA A 76 -0.90 19.48 8.73
CA ALA A 76 -1.74 20.66 8.96
C ALA A 76 -2.63 21.03 7.75
N THR A 77 -2.28 20.55 6.55
CA THR A 77 -3.08 20.73 5.32
C THR A 77 -4.10 19.61 5.09
N GLY A 78 -4.25 18.68 6.03
CA GLY A 78 -5.21 17.57 5.94
C GLY A 78 -4.75 16.38 5.10
N LEU A 79 -3.45 16.24 4.82
CA LEU A 79 -2.92 15.08 4.09
C LEU A 79 -2.44 14.00 5.04
N VAL A 80 -2.71 12.74 4.71
CA VAL A 80 -2.14 11.61 5.42
C VAL A 80 -0.81 11.20 4.78
N ARG A 81 0.24 11.16 5.60
CA ARG A 81 1.58 10.71 5.21
C ARG A 81 1.93 9.44 5.97
N GLN A 82 2.48 8.48 5.25
CA GLN A 82 3.02 7.26 5.83
C GLN A 82 4.50 7.11 5.54
N ARG A 83 5.22 6.54 6.51
CA ARG A 83 6.62 6.14 6.38
C ARG A 83 6.85 4.86 7.16
N LEU A 84 7.59 3.93 6.56
CA LEU A 84 8.12 2.76 7.24
C LEU A 84 9.64 2.81 7.21
N LEU A 85 10.24 2.64 8.37
CA LEU A 85 11.66 2.39 8.53
C LEU A 85 11.85 0.92 8.89
N VAL A 86 12.70 0.24 8.12
CA VAL A 86 13.07 -1.17 8.33
C VAL A 86 14.52 -1.19 8.76
N ARG A 87 14.81 -1.75 9.94
CA ARG A 87 16.16 -1.89 10.47
C ARG A 87 16.51 -3.35 10.63
N ASN A 88 17.62 -3.78 10.04
CA ASN A 88 18.18 -5.10 10.31
C ASN A 88 18.78 -5.12 11.72
N THR A 89 18.28 -6.01 12.58
CA THR A 89 18.78 -6.25 13.94
C THR A 89 19.52 -7.59 14.07
N GLY A 90 19.54 -8.40 13.00
CA GLY A 90 20.30 -9.64 12.92
C GLY A 90 21.77 -9.42 12.57
N ALA A 91 22.57 -10.48 12.75
CA ALA A 91 24.01 -10.46 12.47
C ALA A 91 24.34 -10.48 10.97
N ASP A 92 23.57 -11.23 10.18
CA ASP A 92 23.76 -11.35 8.73
C ASP A 92 23.14 -10.14 8.00
N PRO A 93 23.60 -9.82 6.77
CA PRO A 93 22.89 -8.91 5.89
C PRO A 93 21.44 -9.36 5.61
N TYR A 94 20.55 -8.41 5.39
CA TYR A 94 19.19 -8.64 4.91
C TYR A 94 19.02 -7.88 3.59
N VAL A 95 18.61 -8.60 2.54
CA VAL A 95 18.27 -8.01 1.24
C VAL A 95 16.80 -7.64 1.27
N VAL A 96 16.49 -6.38 0.97
CA VAL A 96 15.10 -5.91 0.84
C VAL A 96 14.76 -5.91 -0.64
N ASP A 97 13.81 -6.75 -1.02
CA ASP A 97 13.31 -6.82 -2.39
C ASP A 97 12.22 -5.77 -2.62
N GLU A 98 11.35 -5.58 -1.63
CA GLU A 98 10.23 -4.65 -1.73
C GLU A 98 9.80 -4.08 -0.37
N VAL A 99 9.40 -2.80 -0.38
CA VAL A 99 8.63 -2.18 0.70
C VAL A 99 7.44 -1.43 0.11
N SER A 100 6.24 -1.89 0.44
CA SER A 100 4.97 -1.36 -0.02
C SER A 100 4.04 -1.10 1.16
N LEU A 101 3.54 0.12 1.30
CA LEU A 101 2.57 0.46 2.34
C LEU A 101 1.16 0.47 1.76
N ALA A 102 0.25 -0.19 2.46
CA ALA A 102 -1.15 -0.20 2.10
C ALA A 102 -1.87 1.00 2.71
N MET A 103 -2.66 1.67 1.87
CA MET A 103 -3.69 2.62 2.28
C MET A 103 -5.04 1.99 1.93
N PRO A 104 -5.76 1.43 2.91
CA PRO A 104 -7.06 0.82 2.67
C PRO A 104 -8.03 1.84 2.08
N VAL A 105 -8.68 1.47 0.98
CA VAL A 105 -9.73 2.30 0.35
C VAL A 105 -11.10 1.70 0.71
N PRO A 106 -12.10 2.52 1.09
CA PRO A 106 -13.45 2.02 1.38
C PRO A 106 -14.11 1.36 0.16
N ALA A 107 -15.01 0.41 0.41
CA ALA A 107 -15.71 -0.33 -0.64
C ALA A 107 -16.62 0.53 -1.54
N VAL A 108 -16.95 1.76 -1.11
CA VAL A 108 -17.71 2.72 -1.92
C VAL A 108 -16.89 3.24 -3.12
N ALA A 109 -15.56 3.13 -3.06
CA ALA A 109 -14.67 3.53 -4.13
C ALA A 109 -14.63 2.47 -5.25
N THR A 110 -15.58 2.56 -6.16
CA THR A 110 -15.75 1.61 -7.27
C THR A 110 -15.16 2.08 -8.60
N GLU A 111 -14.61 3.30 -8.65
CA GLU A 111 -13.96 3.84 -9.83
C GLU A 111 -12.53 4.28 -9.52
N VAL A 112 -11.60 3.96 -10.42
CA VAL A 112 -10.21 4.41 -10.38
C VAL A 112 -9.92 5.39 -11.50
N LEU A 113 -9.21 6.46 -11.16
CA LEU A 113 -8.57 7.37 -12.08
C LEU A 113 -7.07 7.27 -11.90
N ASP A 114 -6.37 7.00 -12.99
CA ASP A 114 -4.94 7.17 -13.09
C ASP A 114 -4.60 8.13 -14.24
N LEU A 115 -3.32 8.48 -14.33
CA LEU A 115 -2.80 9.32 -15.39
C LEU A 115 -1.86 8.48 -16.25
N ALA A 116 -2.16 8.41 -17.54
CA ALA A 116 -1.29 7.85 -18.56
C ALA A 116 -0.74 8.95 -19.46
N GLY A 117 0.06 8.57 -20.45
CA GLY A 117 0.45 9.53 -21.47
C GLY A 117 1.45 8.98 -22.45
N ARG A 118 1.89 9.86 -23.35
CA ARG A 118 3.03 9.69 -24.25
C ARG A 118 3.57 11.07 -24.59
N HIS A 119 4.70 11.14 -25.29
CA HIS A 119 5.20 12.42 -25.79
C HIS A 119 4.11 13.19 -26.54
N MET A 120 3.98 14.48 -26.25
CA MET A 120 2.94 15.39 -26.77
C MET A 120 1.50 15.09 -26.31
N ARG A 121 1.30 14.12 -25.42
CA ARG A 121 0.00 13.80 -24.80
C ARG A 121 0.21 13.20 -23.41
N GLU A 122 0.83 13.99 -22.56
CA GLU A 122 1.21 13.60 -21.20
C GLU A 122 0.01 13.72 -20.24
N ARG A 123 0.04 12.96 -19.15
CA ARG A 123 -0.94 13.05 -18.03
C ARG A 123 -2.41 13.03 -18.47
N SER A 124 -2.72 12.26 -19.51
CA SER A 124 -4.09 12.01 -19.94
C SER A 124 -4.81 11.16 -18.89
N PRO A 125 -5.93 11.63 -18.33
CA PRO A 125 -6.71 10.84 -17.38
C PRO A 125 -7.25 9.57 -18.03
N GLN A 126 -7.15 8.46 -17.32
CA GLN A 126 -7.84 7.22 -17.65
C GLN A 126 -8.73 6.86 -16.47
N ARG A 127 -9.98 6.50 -16.76
CA ARG A 127 -10.96 6.06 -15.77
C ARG A 127 -11.37 4.63 -16.06
N ALA A 128 -11.61 3.87 -15.01
CA ALA A 128 -12.07 2.50 -15.12
C ALA A 128 -12.78 2.08 -13.83
N HIS A 129 -13.57 1.02 -13.94
CA HIS A 129 -14.14 0.37 -12.77
C HIS A 129 -13.05 -0.33 -11.94
N TRP A 130 -13.27 -0.44 -10.64
CA TRP A 130 -12.43 -1.19 -9.70
C TRP A 130 -12.84 -2.66 -9.69
N ASP A 131 -12.48 -3.38 -10.74
CA ASP A 131 -12.77 -4.81 -10.87
C ASP A 131 -11.86 -5.68 -9.99
N VAL A 132 -12.27 -6.92 -9.76
CA VAL A 132 -11.44 -7.92 -9.06
C VAL A 132 -10.14 -8.14 -9.82
N GLY A 133 -9.01 -7.90 -9.15
CA GLY A 133 -7.68 -8.09 -9.71
C GLY A 133 -6.70 -7.04 -9.19
N VAL A 134 -5.60 -6.89 -9.92
CA VAL A 134 -4.56 -5.91 -9.61
C VAL A 134 -4.49 -4.89 -10.74
N ARG A 135 -4.60 -3.60 -10.38
CA ARG A 135 -4.17 -2.51 -11.25
C ARG A 135 -2.78 -2.05 -10.83
N LEU A 136 -1.83 -2.16 -11.74
CA LEU A 136 -0.45 -1.81 -11.50
C LEU A 136 0.05 -0.78 -12.51
N HIS A 137 0.73 0.24 -12.00
CA HIS A 137 1.51 1.17 -12.82
C HIS A 137 2.98 1.15 -12.36
N GLU A 138 3.87 0.64 -13.21
CA GLU A 138 5.30 0.55 -12.95
C GLU A 138 6.13 1.32 -13.99
N SER A 139 7.33 1.76 -13.60
CA SER A 139 8.30 2.39 -14.50
C SER A 139 9.65 1.73 -14.38
N ARG A 140 10.17 1.22 -15.51
CA ARG A 140 11.48 0.57 -15.61
C ARG A 140 12.54 1.42 -16.29
N ARG A 141 12.29 2.73 -16.43
CA ARG A 141 13.16 3.64 -17.20
C ARG A 141 14.24 4.33 -16.36
N GLY A 142 14.30 4.08 -15.05
CA GLY A 142 15.27 4.70 -14.14
C GLY A 142 15.12 6.23 -13.97
N ARG A 143 14.09 6.82 -14.58
CA ARG A 143 13.73 8.25 -14.49
C ARG A 143 12.21 8.40 -14.55
N PRO A 144 11.64 9.51 -14.05
CA PRO A 144 10.25 9.87 -14.34
C PRO A 144 9.99 9.84 -15.84
N GLY A 145 9.12 8.93 -16.29
CA GLY A 145 8.71 8.85 -17.68
C GLY A 145 7.57 9.83 -17.97
N LEU A 146 7.35 10.14 -19.25
CA LEU A 146 6.19 10.90 -19.73
C LEU A 146 4.84 10.23 -19.41
N GLN A 147 4.90 8.96 -19.00
CA GLN A 147 3.78 8.15 -18.56
C GLN A 147 3.71 8.01 -17.04
N SER A 148 4.61 8.64 -16.26
CA SER A 148 4.60 8.46 -14.81
C SER A 148 3.27 8.93 -14.26
N THR A 149 2.47 8.00 -13.76
CA THR A 149 1.33 8.37 -12.93
C THR A 149 1.88 9.18 -11.76
N THR A 150 1.43 10.43 -11.64
CA THR A 150 1.76 11.32 -10.51
C THR A 150 0.67 11.28 -9.44
N LEU A 151 -0.46 10.66 -9.76
CA LEU A 151 -1.65 10.58 -8.93
C LEU A 151 -2.44 9.33 -9.31
N VAL A 152 -2.77 8.50 -8.32
CA VAL A 152 -3.83 7.51 -8.42
C VAL A 152 -4.96 7.97 -7.52
N ALA A 153 -6.19 7.97 -8.02
CA ALA A 153 -7.38 8.29 -7.25
C ALA A 153 -8.38 7.15 -7.35
N ALA A 154 -8.95 6.75 -6.21
CA ALA A 154 -10.07 5.84 -6.12
C ALA A 154 -11.26 6.61 -5.55
N GLY A 155 -12.45 6.42 -6.08
CA GLY A 155 -13.63 7.15 -5.60
C GLY A 155 -14.93 6.52 -6.05
N GLU A 156 -16.03 7.13 -5.65
CA GLU A 156 -17.37 6.75 -6.08
C GLU A 156 -17.51 6.77 -7.60
N GLN A 157 -18.34 5.89 -8.16
CA GLN A 157 -18.62 5.88 -9.58
C GLN A 157 -19.05 7.28 -10.08
N GLY A 158 -18.37 7.77 -11.12
CA GLY A 158 -18.63 9.08 -11.69
C GLY A 158 -18.21 10.26 -10.81
N PHE A 159 -17.30 10.08 -9.85
CA PHE A 159 -16.75 11.19 -9.05
C PHE A 159 -16.20 12.32 -9.93
N GLY A 160 -16.39 13.55 -9.48
CA GLY A 160 -15.98 14.75 -10.19
C GLY A 160 -15.56 15.86 -9.25
N PHE A 161 -15.35 17.07 -9.78
CA PHE A 161 -14.83 18.18 -8.98
C PHE A 161 -15.72 18.59 -7.79
N ALA A 162 -17.03 18.33 -7.86
CA ALA A 162 -18.00 18.77 -6.87
C ALA A 162 -18.88 17.63 -6.32
N ARG A 163 -18.55 16.36 -6.60
CA ARG A 163 -19.35 15.21 -6.17
C ARG A 163 -18.51 13.94 -6.04
N GLY A 164 -18.97 13.06 -5.16
CA GLY A 164 -18.38 11.75 -4.90
C GLY A 164 -17.18 11.86 -3.97
N GLU A 165 -17.06 10.92 -3.04
CA GLU A 165 -15.87 10.78 -2.21
C GLU A 165 -14.70 10.22 -3.03
N VAL A 166 -13.49 10.75 -2.76
CA VAL A 166 -12.26 10.40 -3.48
C VAL A 166 -11.10 10.30 -2.52
N TRP A 167 -10.34 9.21 -2.64
CA TRP A 167 -9.07 8.96 -1.98
C TRP A 167 -7.97 8.98 -3.02
N ALA A 168 -7.01 9.88 -2.87
CA ALA A 168 -5.94 10.03 -3.84
C ALA A 168 -4.57 9.90 -3.19
N SER A 169 -3.70 9.14 -3.84
CA SER A 169 -2.30 8.98 -3.44
C SER A 169 -1.40 9.64 -4.49
N PRO A 170 -0.65 10.69 -4.13
CA PRO A 170 0.37 11.22 -5.02
C PRO A 170 1.51 10.21 -5.09
N THR A 171 1.80 9.77 -6.29
CA THR A 171 2.89 8.85 -6.56
C THR A 171 4.12 9.66 -6.95
N ARG A 172 5.24 9.45 -6.25
CA ARG A 172 6.52 10.00 -6.69
C ARG A 172 7.10 9.08 -7.77
N PRO A 173 7.65 9.63 -8.86
CA PRO A 173 8.33 8.81 -9.85
C PRO A 173 9.43 7.95 -9.21
N GLY A 174 9.48 6.67 -9.55
CA GLY A 174 10.42 5.70 -8.95
C GLY A 174 9.92 5.04 -7.67
N ARG A 175 8.69 5.32 -7.22
CA ARG A 175 7.97 4.51 -6.23
C ARG A 175 6.81 3.77 -6.88
N GLU A 176 6.60 2.55 -6.41
CA GLU A 176 5.41 1.76 -6.71
C GLU A 176 4.36 2.02 -5.63
N THR A 177 3.12 2.23 -6.04
CA THR A 177 1.99 2.44 -5.13
C THR A 177 0.95 1.38 -5.43
N THR A 178 0.63 0.55 -4.44
CA THR A 178 -0.44 -0.44 -4.53
C THR A 178 -1.60 0.03 -3.67
N ALA A 179 -2.79 0.17 -4.26
CA ALA A 179 -4.03 0.37 -3.53
C ALA A 179 -4.77 -0.97 -3.47
N CYS A 180 -5.14 -1.41 -2.27
CA CYS A 180 -5.86 -2.65 -2.04
C CYS A 180 -7.24 -2.30 -1.47
N THR A 181 -8.29 -2.86 -2.06
CA THR A 181 -9.61 -2.93 -1.44
C THR A 181 -9.61 -4.11 -0.46
N PRO A 182 -10.22 -4.00 0.73
CA PRO A 182 -10.52 -5.17 1.51
C PRO A 182 -11.44 -6.09 0.70
N SER A 183 -11.08 -7.36 0.57
CA SER A 183 -12.08 -8.37 0.21
C SER A 183 -13.15 -8.33 1.28
N THR A 184 -14.41 -8.14 0.87
CA THR A 184 -15.54 -8.19 1.80
C THR A 184 -15.52 -9.54 2.53
N PRO A 185 -15.62 -9.58 3.88
CA PRO A 185 -15.76 -10.83 4.61
C PRO A 185 -17.08 -11.51 4.26
#